data_AF-S4PCI4-F1
#
_entry.id   AF-S4PCI4-F1
#
_cell.length_a   1.000
_cell.length_b   1.000
_cell.length_c   1.000
_cell.angle_alpha   90.00
_cell.angle_beta   90.00
_cell.angle_gamma   90.00
#
_symmetry.space_group_name_H-M   'P 1'
#
loop_
_entity.id
_entity.type
_entity.pdbx_description
1 polymer ?
#
loop_
_entity_poly.entity_id
_entity_poly.type
_entity_poly.pdbx_seq_one_letter_code
_entity_poly.pdbx_strand_id
1 'polypeptide(L)'
;MTLELGLHSADMEGTQLLSLYCPFWMLNKTGFTLCYRNVDETGNVIFHPKDYKEPILFSFRAKNFFGKKKAAIRVEFGEWSDKFSLDVPGSSGVVICKNEGRSYQVAVTNQLTFNSLTKMVIFTPFFLIINECPFPIQYQELHRSGDPWGEVKQNSSAPLWPMVEKEDKLLLLRVACSTQIAAPFLYTEQHSVCLKLDNEYGGLHVEVQLSEGGTYVTVRQYRDGHAPALLVNYTPHGINVYEKENVNVRKLPSMNQMLYTWDNPAGPRILLFEGHKRKEIENDLRKDGIGDFMINESQRIWWVSFLDGLQRVILFTDDPILASGAHTIGEAEPVHTEFVLAMHGLGLSLVNDPELTEILYVSISNSGIIWEQCKIGSRRYKKIEGVKAIQIEEAYQKYLAEKMVS
;
A
#
# COMPACT_ATOMS: atom_id res chain seq x y z
N MET A 1 18.75 -38.96 5.67
CA MET A 1 17.72 -37.99 5.29
C MET A 1 17.22 -38.40 3.91
N THR A 2 15.92 -38.65 3.77
CA THR A 2 15.29 -39.06 2.49
C THR A 2 14.38 -37.91 2.02
N LEU A 3 14.56 -37.46 0.79
CA LEU A 3 13.80 -36.37 0.18
C LEU A 3 12.97 -36.92 -0.99
N GLU A 4 11.67 -36.63 -1.02
CA GLU A 4 10.80 -37.04 -2.11
C GLU A 4 10.78 -35.97 -3.21
N LEU A 5 11.28 -36.32 -4.40
CA LEU A 5 11.32 -35.43 -5.55
C LEU A 5 10.24 -35.84 -6.57
N GLY A 6 9.78 -34.87 -7.34
CA GLY A 6 8.91 -35.11 -8.49
C GLY A 6 9.73 -35.44 -9.73
N LEU A 7 9.26 -36.40 -10.51
CA LEU A 7 9.75 -36.67 -11.86
C LEU A 7 8.64 -36.32 -12.84
N HIS A 8 8.87 -35.30 -13.66
CA HIS A 8 8.01 -34.98 -14.78
C HIS A 8 8.60 -35.59 -16.06
N SER A 9 7.79 -36.30 -16.83
CA SER A 9 8.19 -36.92 -18.09
C SER A 9 7.34 -36.32 -19.21
N ALA A 10 8.00 -35.83 -20.24
CA ALA A 10 7.37 -35.30 -21.44
C ALA A 10 8.03 -35.93 -22.68
N ASP A 11 7.22 -36.30 -23.67
CA ASP A 11 7.72 -36.75 -24.97
C ASP A 11 7.71 -35.55 -25.93
N MET A 12 8.89 -35.19 -26.43
CA MET A 12 9.08 -34.14 -27.42
C MET A 12 9.58 -34.78 -28.71
N GLU A 13 8.64 -35.08 -29.60
CA GLU A 13 8.91 -35.62 -30.95
C GLU A 13 9.78 -36.90 -30.93
N GLY A 14 9.53 -37.81 -30.00
CA GLY A 14 10.27 -39.07 -29.85
C GLY A 14 11.48 -38.98 -28.93
N THR A 15 11.78 -37.79 -28.38
CA THR A 15 12.77 -37.62 -27.30
C THR A 15 12.05 -37.56 -25.95
N GLN A 16 12.37 -38.50 -25.07
CA GLN A 16 11.84 -38.49 -23.71
C GLN A 16 12.63 -37.51 -22.82
N LEU A 17 12.00 -36.40 -22.46
CA LEU A 17 12.53 -35.43 -21.50
C LEU A 17 12.09 -35.80 -20.08
N LEU A 18 13.06 -36.10 -19.21
CA LEU A 18 12.84 -36.36 -17.79
C LEU A 18 13.34 -35.18 -16.96
N SER A 19 12.41 -34.47 -16.32
CA SER A 19 12.68 -33.33 -15.44
C SER A 19 12.51 -33.72 -13.98
N LEU A 20 13.60 -33.71 -13.22
CA LEU A 20 13.58 -33.88 -11.77
C LEU A 20 13.35 -32.52 -11.09
N TYR A 21 12.40 -32.43 -10.18
CA TYR A 21 12.07 -31.19 -9.49
C TYR A 21 11.66 -31.41 -8.03
N CYS A 22 11.77 -30.35 -7.22
CA CYS A 22 11.16 -30.30 -5.90
C CYS A 22 9.94 -29.39 -5.96
N PRO A 23 8.75 -29.78 -5.46
CA PRO A 23 7.56 -28.96 -5.56
C PRO A 23 7.67 -27.60 -4.88
N PHE A 24 8.43 -27.49 -3.78
CA PHE A 24 8.60 -26.24 -3.02
C PHE A 24 10.06 -25.94 -2.70
N TRP A 25 10.46 -24.70 -2.99
CA TRP A 25 11.72 -24.12 -2.54
C TRP A 25 11.42 -23.09 -1.45
N MET A 26 11.85 -23.37 -0.23
CA MET A 26 11.62 -22.51 0.92
C MET A 26 12.79 -21.52 1.05
N LEU A 27 12.52 -20.22 0.95
CA LEU A 27 13.53 -19.17 1.12
C LEU A 27 13.28 -18.39 2.41
N ASN A 28 14.26 -18.37 3.31
CA ASN A 28 14.18 -17.68 4.57
C ASN A 28 14.90 -16.33 4.53
N LYS A 29 14.13 -15.25 4.52
CA LYS A 29 14.61 -13.87 4.61
C LYS A 29 14.18 -13.18 5.92
N THR A 30 13.73 -13.95 6.92
CA THR A 30 13.23 -13.40 8.19
C THR A 30 14.35 -12.93 9.14
N GLY A 31 15.57 -13.44 8.96
CA GLY A 31 16.67 -13.20 9.89
C GLY A 31 16.62 -14.08 11.16
N PHE A 32 15.62 -14.95 11.28
CA PHE A 32 15.50 -15.97 12.32
C PHE A 32 15.65 -17.37 11.75
N THR A 33 15.97 -18.33 12.59
CA THR A 33 15.88 -19.75 12.21
C THR A 33 14.40 -20.11 12.07
N LEU A 34 14.00 -20.61 10.90
CA LEU A 34 12.65 -21.13 10.70
C LEU A 34 12.64 -22.64 10.81
N CYS A 35 11.59 -23.21 11.40
CA CYS A 35 11.32 -24.63 11.28
C CYS A 35 10.06 -24.85 10.45
N TYR A 36 10.09 -25.84 9.56
CA TYR A 36 8.95 -26.25 8.75
C TYR A 36 8.47 -27.64 9.19
N ARG A 37 7.15 -27.82 9.27
CA ARG A 37 6.56 -29.17 9.41
C ARG A 37 5.43 -29.39 8.41
N ASN A 38 5.33 -30.62 7.95
CA ASN A 38 4.11 -31.11 7.32
C ASN A 38 3.07 -31.39 8.41
N VAL A 39 1.82 -31.03 8.14
CA VAL A 39 0.70 -31.21 9.07
C VAL A 39 0.43 -32.68 9.37
N ASP A 40 0.67 -33.55 8.40
CA ASP A 40 0.38 -34.99 8.52
C ASP A 40 1.53 -35.81 9.13
N GLU A 41 2.68 -35.16 9.38
CA GLU A 41 3.90 -35.80 9.90
C GLU A 41 4.54 -34.97 11.01
N THR A 42 4.08 -35.17 12.24
CA THR A 42 4.61 -34.49 13.44
C THR A 42 6.08 -34.80 13.73
N GLY A 43 6.67 -35.84 13.12
CA GLY A 43 8.05 -36.27 13.35
C GLY A 43 9.10 -35.67 12.40
N ASN A 44 8.70 -35.09 11.26
CA ASN A 44 9.63 -34.57 10.26
C ASN A 44 9.65 -33.04 10.27
N VAL A 45 10.60 -32.49 11.03
CA VAL A 45 10.85 -31.04 11.12
C VAL A 45 12.10 -30.69 10.33
N ILE A 46 11.97 -29.77 9.40
CA ILE A 46 13.09 -29.23 8.63
C ILE A 46 13.52 -27.90 9.25
N PHE A 47 14.81 -27.75 9.52
CA PHE A 47 15.40 -26.54 10.10
C PHE A 47 16.03 -25.69 8.99
N HIS A 48 15.72 -24.40 8.99
CA HIS A 48 16.26 -23.40 8.08
C HIS A 48 17.00 -22.32 8.87
N PRO A 49 18.32 -22.49 9.09
CA PRO A 49 19.12 -21.53 9.83
C PRO A 49 19.07 -20.13 9.22
N LYS A 50 19.07 -19.08 10.06
CA LYS A 50 19.06 -17.67 9.62
C LYS A 50 20.24 -17.28 8.70
N ASP A 51 21.37 -17.95 8.89
CA ASP A 51 22.62 -17.69 8.16
C ASP A 51 22.69 -18.45 6.82
N TYR A 52 21.78 -19.41 6.61
CA TYR A 52 21.67 -20.14 5.35
C TYR A 52 20.82 -19.33 4.37
N LYS A 53 21.41 -18.92 3.23
CA LYS A 53 20.75 -18.05 2.24
C LYS A 53 20.18 -18.78 1.02
N GLU A 54 20.55 -20.04 0.85
CA GLU A 54 20.10 -20.88 -0.26
C GLU A 54 18.70 -21.46 0.02
N PRO A 55 17.93 -21.85 -1.02
CA PRO A 55 16.63 -22.46 -0.82
C PRO A 55 16.73 -23.85 -0.18
N ILE A 56 15.82 -24.15 0.73
CA ILE A 56 15.61 -25.50 1.26
C ILE A 56 14.51 -26.20 0.48
N LEU A 57 14.81 -27.41 0.02
CA LEU A 57 13.86 -28.27 -0.68
C LEU A 57 12.81 -28.80 0.29
N PHE A 58 11.54 -28.61 -0.05
CA PHE A 58 10.40 -29.06 0.75
C PHE A 58 9.39 -29.81 -0.12
N SER A 59 9.01 -31.01 0.32
CA SER A 59 8.10 -31.88 -0.40
C SER A 59 7.11 -32.55 0.56
N PHE A 60 5.86 -32.69 0.12
CA PHE A 60 4.88 -33.54 0.80
C PHE A 60 5.00 -34.97 0.31
N ARG A 61 4.66 -35.95 1.15
CA ARG A 61 4.68 -37.36 0.72
C ARG A 61 3.74 -37.61 -0.45
N ALA A 62 4.12 -38.54 -1.32
CA ALA A 62 3.36 -38.92 -2.52
C ALA A 62 1.88 -39.25 -2.25
N LYS A 63 1.55 -39.85 -1.10
CA LYS A 63 0.14 -40.14 -0.71
C LYS A 63 -0.74 -38.89 -0.59
N ASN A 64 -0.14 -37.73 -0.34
CA ASN A 64 -0.84 -36.45 -0.15
C ASN A 64 -0.56 -35.47 -1.31
N PHE A 65 -0.08 -35.95 -2.46
CA PHE A 65 0.29 -35.10 -3.61
C PHE A 65 -0.90 -34.30 -4.17
N PHE A 66 -2.11 -34.86 -4.12
CA PHE A 66 -3.38 -34.23 -4.53
C PHE A 66 -4.18 -33.63 -3.35
N GLY A 67 -3.67 -33.74 -2.12
CA GLY A 67 -4.29 -33.14 -0.92
C GLY A 67 -3.99 -31.66 -0.80
N LYS A 68 -4.68 -30.95 0.11
CA LYS A 68 -4.36 -29.55 0.43
C LYS A 68 -2.96 -29.48 1.05
N LYS A 69 -1.99 -28.92 0.33
CA LYS A 69 -0.59 -28.83 0.77
C LYS A 69 -0.41 -27.71 1.79
N LYS A 70 -0.74 -28.03 3.03
CA LYS A 70 -0.65 -27.13 4.17
C LYS A 70 0.62 -27.36 4.96
N ALA A 71 1.32 -26.28 5.28
CA ALA A 71 2.47 -26.30 6.17
C ALA A 71 2.18 -25.47 7.43
N ALA A 72 2.98 -25.68 8.46
CA ALA A 72 3.08 -24.78 9.60
C ALA A 72 4.55 -24.44 9.81
N ILE A 73 4.81 -23.22 10.28
CA ILE A 73 6.16 -22.75 10.59
C ILE A 73 6.26 -22.36 12.05
N ARG A 74 7.47 -22.33 12.58
CA ARG A 74 7.77 -21.62 13.83
C ARG A 74 9.05 -20.84 13.69
N VAL A 75 9.12 -19.74 14.42
CA VAL A 75 10.31 -18.91 14.56
C VAL A 75 11.12 -19.46 15.74
N GLU A 76 12.40 -19.74 15.51
CA GLU A 76 13.31 -20.34 16.48
C GLU A 76 12.71 -21.62 17.12
N PHE A 77 12.71 -21.71 18.44
CA PHE A 77 12.12 -22.81 19.21
C PHE A 77 10.71 -22.49 19.75
N GLY A 78 10.04 -21.51 19.17
CA GLY A 78 8.71 -21.06 19.60
C GLY A 78 7.57 -22.03 19.26
N GLU A 79 6.36 -21.51 19.36
CA GLU A 79 5.11 -22.20 19.04
C GLU A 79 4.93 -22.33 17.53
N TRP A 80 4.27 -23.42 17.13
CA TRP A 80 3.87 -23.61 15.74
C TRP A 80 2.74 -22.66 15.37
N SER A 81 2.87 -22.04 14.20
CA SER A 81 1.83 -21.22 13.59
C SER A 81 0.58 -22.03 13.23
N ASP A 82 -0.47 -21.28 12.89
CA ASP A 82 -1.59 -21.82 12.14
C ASP A 82 -1.15 -22.39 10.78
N LYS A 83 -1.98 -23.29 10.26
CA LYS A 83 -1.73 -24.00 9.01
C LYS A 83 -2.06 -23.08 7.83
N PHE A 84 -1.13 -22.93 6.89
CA PHE A 84 -1.32 -22.12 5.68
C PHE A 84 -1.01 -22.94 4.42
N SER A 85 -1.56 -22.54 3.28
CA SER A 85 -1.41 -23.24 2.00
C SER A 85 -0.17 -22.76 1.25
N LEU A 86 0.58 -23.68 0.66
CA LEU A 86 1.71 -23.37 -0.23
C LEU A 86 1.33 -23.38 -1.72
N ASP A 87 0.10 -23.81 -2.05
CA ASP A 87 -0.22 -24.27 -3.40
C ASP A 87 -0.70 -23.21 -4.37
N VAL A 88 -1.04 -22.00 -3.92
CA VAL A 88 -1.59 -20.94 -4.76
C VAL A 88 -0.46 -20.02 -5.21
N PRO A 89 -0.01 -20.06 -6.48
CA PRO A 89 0.98 -19.11 -6.98
C PRO A 89 0.40 -17.70 -6.99
N GLY A 90 1.24 -16.70 -6.71
CA GLY A 90 0.83 -15.30 -6.61
C GLY A 90 0.15 -14.93 -5.29
N SER A 91 -0.15 -15.90 -4.41
CA SER A 91 -0.71 -15.58 -3.10
C SER A 91 0.34 -14.97 -2.18
N SER A 92 -0.03 -13.87 -1.52
CA SER A 92 0.72 -13.31 -0.40
C SER A 92 -0.15 -13.35 0.85
N GLY A 93 0.46 -13.53 2.02
CA GLY A 93 -0.27 -13.50 3.28
C GLY A 93 0.65 -13.44 4.49
N VAL A 94 0.05 -13.35 5.68
CA VAL A 94 0.78 -13.25 6.96
C VAL A 94 0.56 -14.49 7.81
N VAL A 95 1.65 -15.00 8.39
CA VAL A 95 1.65 -16.09 9.35
C VAL A 95 2.18 -15.56 10.68
N ILE A 96 1.43 -15.78 11.75
CA ILE A 96 1.81 -15.33 13.10
C ILE A 96 2.48 -16.49 13.84
N CYS A 97 3.71 -16.27 14.28
CA CYS A 97 4.45 -17.20 15.14
C CYS A 97 4.64 -16.58 16.52
N LYS A 98 4.50 -17.37 17.59
CA LYS A 98 4.74 -16.91 18.96
C LYS A 98 6.01 -17.51 19.51
N ASN A 99 6.87 -16.71 20.13
CA ASN A 99 8.05 -17.20 20.84
C ASN A 99 8.34 -16.28 22.03
N GLU A 100 8.54 -16.86 23.22
CA GLU A 100 8.85 -16.13 24.47
C GLU A 100 7.92 -14.94 24.76
N GLY A 101 6.61 -15.12 24.53
CA GLY A 101 5.60 -14.07 24.73
C GLY A 101 5.59 -12.97 23.67
N ARG A 102 6.40 -13.08 22.61
CA ARG A 102 6.40 -12.15 21.46
C ARG A 102 5.70 -12.78 20.25
N SER A 103 5.02 -11.93 19.47
CA SER A 103 4.37 -12.32 18.22
C SER A 103 5.18 -11.83 17.01
N TYR A 104 5.57 -12.76 16.14
CA TYR A 104 6.32 -12.51 14.91
C TYR A 104 5.38 -12.66 13.73
N GLN A 105 5.19 -11.57 12.98
CA GLN A 105 4.41 -11.58 11.74
C GLN A 105 5.34 -11.87 10.57
N VAL A 106 5.23 -13.07 10.01
CA VAL A 106 6.03 -13.53 8.86
C VAL A 106 5.16 -13.44 7.62
N ALA A 107 5.55 -12.58 6.68
CA ALA A 107 4.96 -12.56 5.36
C ALA A 107 5.41 -13.77 4.55
N VAL A 108 4.46 -14.41 3.86
CA VAL A 108 4.67 -15.56 3.00
C VAL A 108 4.22 -15.18 1.60
N THR A 109 5.16 -15.24 0.64
CA THR A 109 4.88 -14.97 -0.78
C THR A 109 5.15 -16.23 -1.59
N ASN A 110 4.17 -16.68 -2.36
CA ASN A 110 4.30 -17.83 -3.25
C ASN A 110 4.51 -17.38 -4.69
N GLN A 111 5.63 -17.74 -5.30
CA GLN A 111 5.96 -17.41 -6.69
C GLN A 111 6.18 -18.68 -7.49
N LEU A 112 5.79 -18.68 -8.76
CA LEU A 112 6.03 -19.80 -9.65
C LEU A 112 7.43 -19.67 -10.28
N THR A 113 8.20 -20.76 -10.30
CA THR A 113 9.45 -20.78 -11.07
C THR A 113 9.17 -20.92 -12.57
N PHE A 114 10.17 -20.63 -13.40
CA PHE A 114 10.06 -20.61 -14.86
C PHE A 114 9.42 -21.88 -15.46
N ASN A 115 9.70 -23.06 -14.90
CA ASN A 115 9.19 -24.32 -15.43
C ASN A 115 7.81 -24.73 -14.88
N SER A 116 7.18 -23.91 -14.02
CA SER A 116 5.89 -24.17 -13.34
C SER A 116 5.80 -25.40 -12.42
N LEU A 117 6.81 -26.26 -12.42
CA LEU A 117 6.85 -27.49 -11.62
C LEU A 117 7.23 -27.19 -10.16
N THR A 118 8.06 -26.16 -9.95
CA THR A 118 8.50 -25.72 -8.62
C THR A 118 7.87 -24.39 -8.25
N LYS A 119 7.38 -24.30 -7.01
CA LYS A 119 6.97 -23.04 -6.38
C LYS A 119 8.05 -22.56 -5.41
N MET A 120 8.38 -21.29 -5.49
CA MET A 120 9.24 -20.61 -4.55
C MET A 120 8.39 -19.96 -3.45
N VAL A 121 8.60 -20.36 -2.21
CA VAL A 121 7.90 -19.87 -1.02
C VAL A 121 8.87 -18.99 -0.24
N ILE A 122 8.62 -17.69 -0.24
CA ILE A 122 9.52 -16.69 0.34
C ILE A 122 8.95 -16.22 1.67
N PHE A 123 9.74 -16.36 2.73
CA PHE A 123 9.41 -15.89 4.08
C PHE A 123 10.17 -14.61 4.40
N THR A 124 9.45 -13.51 4.61
CA THR A 124 10.00 -12.20 4.98
C THR A 124 9.37 -11.68 6.28
N PRO A 125 10.02 -10.75 6.99
CA PRO A 125 9.33 -9.96 8.01
C PRO A 125 8.14 -9.24 7.39
N PHE A 126 7.02 -9.17 8.10
CA PHE A 126 5.83 -8.45 7.61
C PHE A 126 6.05 -6.93 7.56
N PHE A 127 6.82 -6.36 8.48
CA PHE A 127 7.19 -4.95 8.44
C PHE A 127 8.67 -4.82 8.04
N LEU A 128 8.95 -3.97 7.06
CA LEU A 128 10.30 -3.69 6.58
C LEU A 128 10.54 -2.19 6.54
N ILE A 129 11.71 -1.76 6.99
CA ILE A 129 12.19 -0.40 6.77
C ILE A 129 13.28 -0.42 5.69
N ILE A 130 13.15 0.48 4.72
CA ILE A 130 14.03 0.60 3.56
C ILE A 130 14.66 1.99 3.61
N ASN A 131 15.97 2.05 3.70
CA ASN A 131 16.73 3.30 3.70
C ASN A 131 17.27 3.58 2.29
N GLU A 132 16.67 4.55 1.60
CA GLU A 132 17.15 5.09 0.32
C GLU A 132 17.87 6.44 0.50
N CYS A 133 18.14 6.86 1.75
CA CYS A 133 18.94 8.04 2.04
C CYS A 133 20.42 7.77 1.73
N PRO A 134 21.21 8.82 1.39
CA PRO A 134 22.64 8.69 1.18
C PRO A 134 23.45 8.57 2.49
N PHE A 135 22.80 8.28 3.62
CA PHE A 135 23.38 8.18 4.95
C PHE A 135 22.63 7.13 5.79
N PRO A 136 23.27 6.55 6.82
CA PRO A 136 22.60 5.65 7.75
C PRO A 136 21.52 6.36 8.57
N ILE A 137 20.40 5.68 8.78
CA ILE A 137 19.30 6.15 9.63
C ILE A 137 19.14 5.22 10.82
N GLN A 138 18.59 5.77 11.91
CA GLN A 138 18.26 5.03 13.11
C GLN A 138 16.77 5.15 13.41
N TYR A 139 16.18 4.05 13.89
CA TYR A 139 14.77 3.96 14.22
C TYR A 139 14.54 3.39 15.62
N GLN A 140 13.41 3.77 16.22
CA GLN A 140 12.95 3.23 17.49
C GLN A 140 11.42 3.33 17.56
N GLU A 141 10.75 2.35 18.17
CA GLU A 141 9.30 2.46 18.41
C GLU A 141 9.01 3.51 19.49
N LEU A 142 7.95 4.30 19.30
CA LEU A 142 7.51 5.24 20.33
C LEU A 142 7.13 4.48 21.61
N HIS A 143 7.40 5.08 22.77
CA HIS A 143 7.22 4.49 24.11
C HIS A 143 8.14 3.31 24.44
N ARG A 144 9.15 3.03 23.61
CA ARG A 144 10.21 2.04 23.87
C ARG A 144 11.58 2.70 24.06
N SER A 145 11.63 3.84 24.75
CA SER A 145 12.86 4.65 24.91
C SER A 145 14.03 3.91 25.59
N GLY A 146 13.76 2.84 26.33
CA GLY A 146 14.79 1.97 26.93
C GLY A 146 15.44 0.99 25.96
N ASP A 147 14.90 0.80 24.75
CA ASP A 147 15.49 -0.08 23.74
C ASP A 147 16.63 0.62 23.01
N PRO A 148 17.66 -0.10 22.54
CA PRO A 148 18.65 0.48 21.63
C PRO A 148 17.98 0.91 20.32
N TRP A 149 18.51 1.97 19.72
CA TRP A 149 18.11 2.38 18.38
C TRP A 149 18.54 1.31 17.37
N GLY A 150 17.62 0.88 16.52
CA GLY A 150 17.94 0.06 15.35
C GLY A 150 18.61 0.94 14.29
N GLU A 151 19.59 0.40 13.56
CA GLU A 151 20.29 1.13 12.50
C GLU A 151 20.06 0.47 11.14
N VAL A 152 19.77 1.29 10.13
CA VAL A 152 19.65 0.87 8.73
C VAL A 152 20.72 1.61 7.93
N LYS A 153 21.66 0.86 7.36
CA LYS A 153 22.72 1.43 6.52
C LYS A 153 22.12 2.09 5.28
N GLN A 154 22.87 3.00 4.67
CA GLN A 154 22.54 3.61 3.39
C GLN A 154 22.22 2.53 2.33
N ASN A 155 21.18 2.76 1.53
CA ASN A 155 20.73 1.88 0.44
C ASN A 155 20.53 0.42 0.87
N SER A 156 20.02 0.22 2.10
CA SER A 156 19.78 -1.09 2.67
C SER A 156 18.42 -1.15 3.36
N SER A 157 18.01 -2.34 3.78
CA SER A 157 16.77 -2.55 4.51
C SER A 157 17.02 -3.32 5.80
N ALA A 158 16.11 -3.16 6.76
CA ALA A 158 16.12 -3.90 8.00
C ALA A 158 14.72 -4.44 8.30
N PRO A 159 14.64 -5.61 8.97
CA PRO A 159 13.37 -6.10 9.50
C PRO A 159 12.87 -5.18 10.62
N LEU A 160 11.57 -4.87 10.59
CA LEU A 160 10.87 -4.32 11.74
C LEU A 160 10.08 -5.47 12.39
N TRP A 161 10.35 -5.71 13.66
CA TRP A 161 9.61 -6.67 14.49
C TRP A 161 8.91 -5.89 15.59
N PRO A 162 7.64 -5.47 15.36
CA PRO A 162 6.96 -4.61 16.31
C PRO A 162 6.84 -5.24 17.69
N MET A 163 7.23 -4.48 18.70
CA MET A 163 7.13 -4.87 20.10
C MET A 163 5.87 -4.29 20.74
N VAL A 164 5.40 -3.15 20.25
CA VAL A 164 4.15 -2.53 20.67
C VAL A 164 2.95 -3.30 20.09
N GLU A 165 2.05 -3.73 20.96
CA GLU A 165 0.82 -4.46 20.60
C GLU A 165 -0.38 -3.55 20.26
N LYS A 166 -0.24 -2.23 20.44
CA LYS A 166 -1.26 -1.26 20.00
C LYS A 166 -1.40 -1.29 18.47
N GLU A 167 -2.59 -0.96 17.97
CA GLU A 167 -2.85 -0.83 16.53
C GLU A 167 -2.12 0.39 15.94
N ASP A 168 -2.10 1.50 16.68
CA ASP A 168 -1.40 2.74 16.30
C ASP A 168 0.09 2.64 16.62
N LYS A 169 0.82 1.95 15.75
CA LYS A 169 2.27 1.77 15.92
C LYS A 169 3.00 2.95 15.32
N LEU A 170 3.72 3.65 16.20
CA LEU A 170 4.45 4.86 15.86
C LEU A 170 5.96 4.60 15.86
N LEU A 171 6.63 5.08 14.81
CA LEU A 171 8.08 4.97 14.66
C LEU A 171 8.73 6.35 14.79
N LEU A 172 9.83 6.41 15.52
CA LEU A 172 10.74 7.55 15.58
C LEU A 172 11.91 7.31 14.64
N LEU A 173 12.36 8.38 13.97
CA LEU A 173 13.54 8.36 13.10
C LEU A 173 14.54 9.44 13.50
N ARG A 174 15.82 9.13 13.30
CA ARG A 174 16.91 10.11 13.31
C ARG A 174 17.98 9.69 12.31
N VAL A 175 18.80 10.64 11.87
CA VAL A 175 20.02 10.30 11.15
C VAL A 175 21.03 9.70 12.14
N ALA A 176 21.77 8.66 11.75
CA ALA A 176 22.77 8.09 12.65
C ALA A 176 23.79 9.17 13.06
N CYS A 177 24.26 9.10 14.30
CA CYS A 177 25.13 10.11 14.93
C CYS A 177 24.49 11.50 15.16
N SER A 178 23.25 11.75 14.74
CA SER A 178 22.48 12.95 15.10
C SER A 178 21.73 12.75 16.42
N THR A 179 21.64 13.80 17.22
CA THR A 179 20.76 13.85 18.41
C THR A 179 19.33 14.26 18.08
N GLN A 180 19.12 14.91 16.93
CA GLN A 180 17.81 15.39 16.51
C GLN A 180 16.92 14.23 16.06
N ILE A 181 15.75 14.12 16.67
CA ILE A 181 14.73 13.11 16.41
C ILE A 181 13.57 13.77 15.66
N ALA A 182 13.08 13.10 14.62
CA ALA A 182 11.89 13.49 13.88
C ALA A 182 10.60 13.19 14.67
N ALA A 183 9.53 13.92 14.36
CA ALA A 183 8.20 13.62 14.89
C ALA A 183 7.76 12.18 14.55
N PRO A 184 7.07 11.48 15.47
CA PRO A 184 6.63 10.11 15.24
C PRO A 184 5.56 10.04 14.14
N PHE A 185 5.57 8.95 13.36
CA PHE A 185 4.58 8.70 12.31
C PHE A 185 4.07 7.27 12.38
N LEU A 186 2.84 7.05 11.89
CA LEU A 186 2.23 5.72 11.83
C LEU A 186 2.90 4.88 10.75
N TYR A 187 3.22 3.64 11.04
CA TYR A 187 3.71 2.72 10.01
C TYR A 187 2.76 1.54 9.75
N THR A 188 1.52 1.65 10.23
CA THR A 188 0.43 0.69 10.03
C THR A 188 -0.65 1.18 9.07
N GLU A 189 -0.51 2.39 8.51
CA GLU A 189 -1.44 2.99 7.55
C GLU A 189 -0.70 3.51 6.31
N GLN A 190 -1.37 3.53 5.16
CA GLN A 190 -0.76 4.00 3.91
C GLN A 190 -0.73 5.52 3.90
N HIS A 191 0.46 6.10 3.83
CA HIS A 191 0.64 7.53 3.64
C HIS A 191 2.06 7.89 3.22
N SER A 192 2.24 9.14 2.83
CA SER A 192 3.52 9.78 2.60
C SER A 192 3.59 11.05 3.44
N VAL A 193 4.74 11.27 4.10
CA VAL A 193 4.94 12.42 5.00
C VAL A 193 6.38 12.92 4.99
N CYS A 194 6.54 14.24 5.09
CA CYS A 194 7.82 14.89 5.31
C CYS A 194 8.05 15.11 6.81
N LEU A 195 9.15 14.61 7.33
CA LEU A 195 9.55 14.78 8.72
C LEU A 195 10.64 15.87 8.81
N LYS A 196 10.41 16.88 9.63
CA LYS A 196 11.38 17.95 9.87
C LYS A 196 12.53 17.46 10.76
N LEU A 197 13.76 17.83 10.42
CA LEU A 197 14.93 17.68 11.27
C LEU A 197 15.57 19.06 11.48
N ASP A 198 15.67 19.51 12.73
CA ASP A 198 16.36 20.74 13.11
C ASP A 198 17.90 20.57 13.12
N ASN A 199 18.47 20.13 11.99
CA ASN A 199 19.90 19.93 11.78
C ASN A 199 20.26 20.10 10.29
N GLU A 200 21.51 19.80 9.93
CA GLU A 200 22.05 19.95 8.56
C GLU A 200 21.32 19.11 7.48
N TYR A 201 20.54 18.10 7.88
CA TYR A 201 19.83 17.23 6.95
C TYR A 201 18.48 17.82 6.51
N GLY A 202 17.93 18.79 7.27
CA GLY A 202 16.68 19.51 7.00
C GLY A 202 15.40 18.68 7.19
N GLY A 203 15.35 17.47 6.63
CA GLY A 203 14.21 16.57 6.78
C GLY A 203 14.37 15.22 6.11
N LEU A 204 13.42 14.33 6.40
CA LEU A 204 13.29 13.01 5.80
C LEU A 204 11.92 12.90 5.14
N HIS A 205 11.84 12.21 4.02
CA HIS A 205 10.58 11.86 3.40
C HIS A 205 10.30 10.38 3.64
N VAL A 206 9.15 10.07 4.23
CA VAL A 206 8.75 8.72 4.58
C VAL A 206 7.53 8.34 3.78
N GLU A 207 7.58 7.18 3.15
CA GLU A 207 6.48 6.58 2.42
C GLU A 207 6.16 5.21 3.04
N VAL A 208 4.93 5.04 3.50
CA VAL A 208 4.42 3.78 4.06
C VAL A 208 3.48 3.16 3.05
N GLN A 209 3.85 2.00 2.53
CA GLN A 209 3.06 1.23 1.58
C GLN A 209 2.59 -0.08 2.21
N LEU A 210 1.30 -0.37 2.08
CA LEU A 210 0.71 -1.63 2.55
C LEU A 210 0.42 -2.53 1.36
N SER A 211 0.72 -3.81 1.53
CA SER A 211 0.40 -4.86 0.57
C SER A 211 -0.04 -6.12 1.32
N GLU A 212 -0.62 -7.08 0.59
CA GLU A 212 -0.90 -8.42 1.15
C GLU A 212 0.38 -9.13 1.66
N GLY A 213 1.54 -8.79 1.06
CA GLY A 213 2.85 -9.36 1.40
C GLY A 213 3.60 -8.60 2.49
N GLY A 214 3.03 -7.56 3.11
CA GLY A 214 3.67 -6.79 4.17
C GLY A 214 3.54 -5.28 4.03
N THR A 215 4.11 -4.59 5.02
CA THR A 215 4.20 -3.13 5.10
C THR A 215 5.63 -2.68 4.90
N TYR A 216 5.83 -1.75 3.96
CA TYR A 216 7.14 -1.23 3.56
C TYR A 216 7.23 0.25 3.94
N VAL A 217 8.16 0.58 4.83
CA VAL A 217 8.47 1.93 5.28
C VAL A 217 9.72 2.40 4.55
N THR A 218 9.55 3.20 3.51
CA THR A 218 10.67 3.72 2.71
C THR A 218 11.05 5.11 3.18
N VAL A 219 12.32 5.30 3.51
CA VAL A 219 12.86 6.56 4.03
C VAL A 219 13.85 7.14 3.02
N ARG A 220 13.59 8.37 2.57
CA ARG A 220 14.38 9.12 1.61
C ARG A 220 14.87 10.43 2.22
N GLN A 221 15.97 10.96 1.69
CA GLN A 221 16.37 12.33 1.97
C GLN A 221 15.31 13.31 1.44
N TYR A 222 15.08 14.40 2.15
CA TYR A 222 14.24 15.50 1.66
C TYR A 222 14.71 16.00 0.28
N ARG A 223 13.74 16.33 -0.57
CA ARG A 223 13.91 16.96 -1.89
C ARG A 223 12.80 17.98 -2.08
N ASP A 224 13.02 18.93 -2.99
CA ASP A 224 12.02 19.92 -3.35
C ASP A 224 10.72 19.23 -3.82
N GLY A 225 9.57 19.72 -3.34
CA GLY A 225 8.26 19.11 -3.56
C GLY A 225 7.84 18.08 -2.50
N HIS A 226 8.75 17.59 -1.64
CA HIS A 226 8.35 16.66 -0.56
C HIS A 226 7.58 17.35 0.59
N ALA A 227 7.74 18.67 0.76
CA ALA A 227 7.04 19.39 1.82
C ALA A 227 5.52 19.42 1.51
N PRO A 228 4.64 19.11 2.48
CA PRO A 228 3.20 19.12 2.26
C PRO A 228 2.65 20.42 1.66
N ALA A 229 3.22 21.56 2.02
CA ALA A 229 2.90 22.84 1.37
C ALA A 229 4.05 23.85 1.47
N LEU A 230 4.14 24.72 0.48
CA LEU A 230 4.79 26.02 0.58
C LEU A 230 3.71 27.06 0.88
N LEU A 231 3.78 27.69 2.04
CA LEU A 231 2.86 28.75 2.41
C LEU A 231 3.47 30.09 1.99
N VAL A 232 2.77 30.84 1.15
CA VAL A 232 3.21 32.13 0.61
C VAL A 232 2.22 33.20 1.08
N ASN A 233 2.70 34.14 1.88
CA ASN A 233 1.90 35.27 2.33
C ASN A 233 2.25 36.52 1.53
N TYR A 234 1.46 36.77 0.50
CA TYR A 234 1.53 37.97 -0.33
C TYR A 234 0.48 38.99 0.13
N THR A 235 0.48 39.28 1.43
CA THR A 235 -0.39 40.28 2.06
C THR A 235 0.41 41.19 3.01
N PRO A 236 -0.08 42.40 3.32
CA PRO A 236 0.58 43.29 4.28
C PRO A 236 0.43 42.85 5.76
N HIS A 237 -0.17 41.69 6.03
CA HIS A 237 -0.49 41.21 7.38
C HIS A 237 0.22 39.92 7.71
N GLY A 238 0.39 39.62 9.00
CA GLY A 238 0.82 38.29 9.43
C GLY A 238 -0.36 37.31 9.50
N ILE A 239 -0.16 36.10 9.01
CA ILE A 239 -1.18 35.04 9.01
C ILE A 239 -0.80 33.98 10.03
N ASN A 240 -1.72 33.62 10.91
CA ASN A 240 -1.53 32.52 11.85
C ASN A 240 -1.99 31.22 11.18
N VAL A 241 -1.11 30.22 11.19
CA VAL A 241 -1.36 28.88 10.67
C VAL A 241 -1.06 27.84 11.73
N TYR A 242 -1.86 26.79 11.83
CA TYR A 242 -1.67 25.71 12.78
C TYR A 242 -2.27 24.41 12.25
N GLU A 243 -1.85 23.30 12.83
CA GLU A 243 -2.40 22.00 12.52
C GLU A 243 -3.65 21.75 13.37
N LYS A 244 -4.68 21.14 12.77
CA LYS A 244 -5.88 20.72 13.51
C LYS A 244 -5.50 19.79 14.66
N GLU A 245 -6.11 20.01 15.83
CA GLU A 245 -5.80 19.30 17.08
C GLU A 245 -4.37 19.54 17.61
N ASN A 246 -3.67 20.56 17.10
CA ASN A 246 -2.37 20.98 17.60
C ASN A 246 -2.45 22.40 18.18
N VAL A 247 -1.75 22.61 19.30
CA VAL A 247 -1.68 23.90 20.00
C VAL A 247 -0.60 24.83 19.45
N ASN A 248 0.31 24.32 18.61
CA ASN A 248 1.42 25.08 18.06
C ASN A 248 0.95 25.99 16.92
N VAL A 249 0.84 27.28 17.20
CA VAL A 249 0.56 28.30 16.20
C VAL A 249 1.85 28.81 15.58
N ARG A 250 1.93 28.74 14.25
CA ARG A 250 3.02 29.30 13.46
C ARG A 250 2.55 30.60 12.83
N LYS A 251 3.35 31.66 12.94
CA LYS A 251 3.05 32.94 12.31
C LYS A 251 3.83 33.06 11.01
N LEU A 252 3.11 33.21 9.90
CA LEU A 252 3.66 33.51 8.59
C LEU A 252 3.70 35.04 8.41
N PRO A 253 4.88 35.69 8.44
CA PRO A 253 4.98 37.14 8.34
C PRO A 253 4.45 37.67 7.01
N SER A 254 4.16 38.97 6.98
CA SER A 254 3.82 39.69 5.75
C SER A 254 4.94 39.57 4.73
N MET A 255 4.59 39.39 3.45
CA MET A 255 5.52 39.30 2.31
C MET A 255 6.59 38.20 2.44
N ASN A 256 6.28 37.14 3.19
CA ASN A 256 7.19 36.01 3.43
C ASN A 256 6.57 34.70 2.92
N GLN A 257 7.45 33.70 2.76
CA GLN A 257 7.06 32.33 2.49
C GLN A 257 7.73 31.36 3.46
N MET A 258 7.12 30.21 3.68
CA MET A 258 7.71 29.13 4.48
C MET A 258 7.28 27.75 3.98
N LEU A 259 8.21 26.80 4.00
CA LEU A 259 7.88 25.40 3.84
C LEU A 259 7.18 24.91 5.12
N TYR A 260 6.08 24.19 4.93
CA TYR A 260 5.26 23.66 5.99
C TYR A 260 5.30 22.14 5.98
N THR A 261 5.51 21.55 7.16
CA THR A 261 5.21 20.15 7.44
C THR A 261 4.50 19.98 8.78
N TRP A 262 3.86 18.83 8.95
CA TRP A 262 3.08 18.44 10.13
C TRP A 262 3.97 18.30 11.37
N ASP A 263 3.50 18.88 12.47
CA ASP A 263 4.11 18.67 13.80
C ASP A 263 3.69 17.31 14.37
N ASN A 264 2.47 16.84 14.03
CA ASN A 264 1.99 15.50 14.31
C ASN A 264 1.73 14.72 13.00
N PRO A 265 2.75 14.09 12.39
CA PRO A 265 2.60 13.28 11.17
C PRO A 265 1.52 12.19 11.24
N ALA A 266 1.24 11.67 12.44
CA ALA A 266 0.22 10.66 12.70
C ALA A 266 -1.19 11.24 12.93
N GLY A 267 -1.32 12.56 12.96
CA GLY A 267 -2.58 13.27 13.22
C GLY A 267 -3.49 13.41 11.99
N PRO A 268 -4.52 14.27 12.08
CA PRO A 268 -5.50 14.45 11.02
C PRO A 268 -4.92 15.07 9.74
N ARG A 269 -3.74 15.72 9.81
CA ARG A 269 -3.07 16.36 8.67
C ARG A 269 -3.98 17.35 7.93
N ILE A 270 -4.58 18.25 8.71
CA ILE A 270 -5.41 19.36 8.22
C ILE A 270 -4.76 20.67 8.66
N LEU A 271 -4.47 21.54 7.70
CA LEU A 271 -3.94 22.88 7.93
C LEU A 271 -5.10 23.82 8.24
N LEU A 272 -4.95 24.59 9.32
CA LEU A 272 -5.86 25.63 9.73
C LEU A 272 -5.16 26.99 9.58
N PHE A 273 -5.89 27.99 9.09
CA PHE A 273 -5.46 29.38 9.17
C PHE A 273 -6.54 30.26 9.81
N GLU A 274 -6.09 31.21 10.62
CA GLU A 274 -6.94 32.02 11.48
C GLU A 274 -7.43 33.28 10.76
N GLY A 275 -8.74 33.44 10.68
CA GLY A 275 -9.41 34.68 10.31
C GLY A 275 -9.87 35.51 11.51
N HIS A 276 -10.49 36.65 11.20
CA HIS A 276 -11.05 37.58 12.16
C HIS A 276 -12.03 36.88 13.11
N LYS A 277 -11.97 37.25 14.41
CA LYS A 277 -12.73 36.61 15.50
C LYS A 277 -12.45 35.11 15.65
N ARG A 278 -11.22 34.66 15.37
CA ARG A 278 -10.80 33.25 15.46
C ARG A 278 -11.62 32.31 14.56
N LYS A 279 -12.08 32.81 13.42
CA LYS A 279 -12.72 31.95 12.43
C LYS A 279 -11.65 31.05 11.84
N GLU A 280 -11.81 29.74 11.96
CA GLU A 280 -10.87 28.77 11.40
C GLU A 280 -11.28 28.42 9.97
N ILE A 281 -10.30 28.39 9.07
CA ILE A 281 -10.48 27.90 7.71
C ILE A 281 -9.61 26.66 7.56
N GLU A 282 -10.24 25.55 7.16
CA GLU A 282 -9.57 24.26 7.01
C GLU A 282 -9.11 24.02 5.57
N ASN A 283 -7.93 23.45 5.40
CA ASN A 283 -7.42 22.97 4.12
C ASN A 283 -6.64 21.65 4.33
N ASP A 284 -6.99 20.60 3.58
CA ASP A 284 -6.39 19.27 3.70
C ASP A 284 -5.15 19.07 2.82
N LEU A 285 -4.75 20.09 2.03
CA LEU A 285 -3.61 20.11 1.10
C LEU A 285 -3.68 19.09 -0.04
N ARG A 286 -4.78 18.36 -0.20
CA ARG A 286 -4.89 17.25 -1.17
C ARG A 286 -5.34 17.71 -2.54
N LYS A 287 -6.09 18.81 -2.59
CA LYS A 287 -6.70 19.33 -3.81
C LYS A 287 -6.50 20.81 -3.96
N ASP A 288 -6.70 21.25 -5.19
CA ASP A 288 -6.80 22.66 -5.52
C ASP A 288 -8.05 23.25 -4.85
N GLY A 289 -8.00 24.53 -4.54
CA GLY A 289 -9.11 25.19 -3.89
C GLY A 289 -8.87 26.68 -3.75
N ILE A 290 -9.97 27.42 -3.62
CA ILE A 290 -9.95 28.86 -3.44
C ILE A 290 -11.01 29.23 -2.40
N GLY A 291 -10.73 30.27 -1.63
CA GLY A 291 -11.71 30.88 -0.73
C GLY A 291 -11.21 32.19 -0.16
N ASP A 292 -12.03 32.80 0.67
CA ASP A 292 -11.71 34.05 1.33
C ASP A 292 -12.03 34.03 2.82
N PHE A 293 -11.34 34.91 3.54
CA PHE A 293 -11.66 35.22 4.92
C PHE A 293 -11.32 36.67 5.23
N MET A 294 -11.98 37.21 6.25
CA MET A 294 -11.64 38.52 6.79
C MET A 294 -10.46 38.36 7.75
N ILE A 295 -9.39 39.16 7.64
CA ILE A 295 -8.29 39.15 8.63
C ILE A 295 -8.56 40.11 9.79
N ASN A 296 -9.30 41.19 9.51
CA ASN A 296 -9.83 42.13 10.49
C ASN A 296 -11.23 42.59 10.04
N GLU A 297 -11.82 43.59 10.70
CA GLU A 297 -13.17 44.06 10.40
C GLU A 297 -13.38 44.58 8.96
N SER A 298 -12.31 44.96 8.25
CA SER A 298 -12.41 45.67 6.97
C SER A 298 -11.64 45.02 5.81
N GLN A 299 -10.65 44.18 6.11
CA GLN A 299 -9.75 43.62 5.10
C GLN A 299 -10.04 42.15 4.85
N ARG A 300 -10.28 41.85 3.58
CA ARG A 300 -10.51 40.51 3.05
C ARG A 300 -9.22 39.98 2.43
N ILE A 301 -8.89 38.73 2.75
CA ILE A 301 -7.77 37.98 2.18
C ILE A 301 -8.34 36.76 1.47
N TRP A 302 -7.80 36.47 0.30
CA TRP A 302 -8.04 35.28 -0.47
C TRP A 302 -6.94 34.26 -0.21
N TRP A 303 -7.30 32.99 -0.14
CA TRP A 303 -6.36 31.88 -0.17
C TRP A 303 -6.62 31.05 -1.42
N VAL A 304 -5.54 30.57 -2.04
CA VAL A 304 -5.60 29.64 -3.17
C VAL A 304 -4.58 28.54 -2.98
N SER A 305 -5.03 27.30 -3.17
CA SER A 305 -4.25 26.06 -3.16
C SER A 305 -4.10 25.57 -4.59
N PHE A 306 -2.86 25.39 -5.05
CA PHE A 306 -2.54 24.90 -6.40
C PHE A 306 -1.20 24.15 -6.40
N LEU A 307 -0.89 23.44 -7.47
CA LEU A 307 0.43 22.80 -7.65
C LEU A 307 1.34 23.69 -8.49
N ASP A 308 2.56 23.90 -8.02
CA ASP A 308 3.67 24.44 -8.80
C ASP A 308 4.74 23.35 -8.95
N GLY A 309 4.73 22.68 -10.11
CA GLY A 309 5.48 21.44 -10.32
C GLY A 309 5.06 20.34 -9.35
N LEU A 310 5.98 19.90 -8.49
CA LEU A 310 5.72 18.89 -7.45
C LEU A 310 5.30 19.50 -6.11
N GLN A 311 5.37 20.81 -5.95
CA GLN A 311 5.14 21.48 -4.68
C GLN A 311 3.71 22.02 -4.63
N ARG A 312 2.95 21.58 -3.62
CA ARG A 312 1.69 22.22 -3.24
C ARG A 312 1.97 23.61 -2.69
N VAL A 313 1.32 24.63 -3.21
CA VAL A 313 1.44 26.03 -2.76
C VAL A 313 0.12 26.49 -2.20
N ILE A 314 0.15 27.15 -1.03
CA ILE A 314 -0.97 27.98 -0.55
C ILE A 314 -0.52 29.43 -0.63
N LEU A 315 -1.15 30.18 -1.52
CA LEU A 315 -0.95 31.61 -1.64
C LEU A 315 -2.06 32.35 -0.91
N PHE A 316 -1.68 33.24 0.01
CA PHE A 316 -2.56 34.23 0.60
C PHE A 316 -2.32 35.59 -0.07
N THR A 317 -3.38 36.23 -0.55
CA THR A 317 -3.29 37.53 -1.24
C THR A 317 -4.53 38.39 -0.96
N ASP A 318 -4.36 39.72 -0.95
CA ASP A 318 -5.45 40.69 -0.93
C ASP A 318 -5.97 41.05 -2.34
N ASP A 319 -5.31 40.53 -3.40
CA ASP A 319 -5.73 40.71 -4.79
C ASP A 319 -6.62 39.54 -5.28
N PRO A 320 -7.93 39.77 -5.49
CA PRO A 320 -8.85 38.73 -6.00
C PRO A 320 -8.50 38.27 -7.41
N ILE A 321 -7.90 39.12 -8.25
CA ILE A 321 -7.54 38.78 -9.63
C ILE A 321 -6.37 37.80 -9.60
N LEU A 322 -5.37 38.05 -8.75
CA LEU A 322 -4.26 37.14 -8.56
C LEU A 322 -4.72 35.78 -8.03
N ALA A 323 -5.61 35.76 -7.03
CA ALA A 323 -6.15 34.51 -6.48
C ALA A 323 -6.92 33.70 -7.53
N SER A 324 -7.81 34.35 -8.29
CA SER A 324 -8.55 33.71 -9.37
C SER A 324 -7.61 33.22 -10.48
N GLY A 325 -6.63 34.04 -10.88
CA GLY A 325 -5.66 33.67 -11.91
C GLY A 325 -4.84 32.45 -11.52
N ALA A 326 -4.33 32.40 -10.29
CA ALA A 326 -3.58 31.26 -9.77
C ALA A 326 -4.42 29.97 -9.73
N HIS A 327 -5.72 30.07 -9.40
CA HIS A 327 -6.62 28.93 -9.40
C HIS A 327 -6.88 28.42 -10.83
N THR A 328 -7.15 29.32 -11.78
CA THR A 328 -7.47 28.96 -13.17
C THR A 328 -6.26 28.41 -13.94
N ILE A 329 -5.02 28.74 -13.55
CA ILE A 329 -3.81 28.17 -14.17
C ILE A 329 -3.79 26.63 -14.06
N GLY A 330 -4.23 26.08 -12.92
CA GLY A 330 -4.33 24.62 -12.75
C GLY A 330 -5.44 23.99 -13.60
N GLU A 331 -6.57 24.68 -13.79
CA GLU A 331 -7.67 24.21 -14.66
C GLU A 331 -7.36 24.36 -16.15
N ALA A 332 -6.51 25.33 -16.51
CA ALA A 332 -6.10 25.61 -17.88
C ALA A 332 -4.91 24.76 -18.34
N GLU A 333 -4.42 23.83 -17.52
CA GLU A 333 -3.37 22.90 -17.93
C GLU A 333 -3.91 22.02 -19.08
N PRO A 334 -3.32 22.10 -20.29
CA PRO A 334 -3.82 21.34 -21.42
C PRO A 334 -3.61 19.85 -21.17
N VAL A 335 -4.69 19.07 -21.17
CA VAL A 335 -4.62 17.61 -21.16
C VAL A 335 -3.85 17.17 -22.40
N HIS A 336 -2.57 16.79 -22.23
CA HIS A 336 -1.74 16.34 -23.33
C HIS A 336 -2.20 14.96 -23.85
N THR A 337 -2.71 14.12 -22.95
CA THR A 337 -3.09 12.74 -23.26
C THR A 337 -4.27 12.32 -22.40
N GLU A 338 -5.37 11.91 -23.03
CA GLU A 338 -6.52 11.28 -22.39
C GLU A 338 -6.59 9.81 -22.79
N PHE A 339 -6.80 8.90 -21.83
CA PHE A 339 -7.02 7.49 -22.09
C PHE A 339 -8.43 7.11 -21.66
N VAL A 340 -9.29 6.79 -22.62
CA VAL A 340 -10.61 6.22 -22.37
C VAL A 340 -10.56 4.73 -22.70
N LEU A 341 -10.56 3.89 -21.66
CA LEU A 341 -10.59 2.44 -21.81
C LEU A 341 -12.03 1.95 -21.68
N ALA A 342 -12.63 1.49 -22.79
CA ALA A 342 -13.95 0.88 -22.81
C ALA A 342 -13.83 -0.61 -23.16
N MET A 343 -13.93 -1.48 -22.15
CA MET A 343 -13.88 -2.93 -22.32
C MET A 343 -15.30 -3.51 -22.30
N HIS A 344 -15.78 -4.02 -23.44
CA HIS A 344 -17.10 -4.65 -23.55
C HIS A 344 -17.13 -6.11 -23.03
N GLY A 345 -15.97 -6.74 -22.98
CA GLY A 345 -15.78 -8.09 -22.49
C GLY A 345 -14.32 -8.51 -22.58
N LEU A 346 -13.99 -9.61 -21.91
CA LEU A 346 -12.68 -10.25 -21.92
C LEU A 346 -12.86 -11.72 -22.34
N GLY A 347 -12.09 -12.16 -23.33
CA GLY A 347 -12.07 -13.55 -23.80
C GLY A 347 -10.70 -14.19 -23.55
N LEU A 348 -10.69 -15.46 -23.19
CA LEU A 348 -9.53 -16.31 -23.03
C LEU A 348 -9.70 -17.52 -23.95
N SER A 349 -8.76 -17.71 -24.87
CA SER A 349 -8.70 -18.85 -25.77
C SER A 349 -7.52 -19.73 -25.41
N LEU A 350 -7.76 -21.03 -25.25
CA LEU A 350 -6.76 -22.08 -25.16
C LEU A 350 -6.66 -22.72 -26.54
N VAL A 351 -5.50 -22.56 -27.18
CA VAL A 351 -5.20 -23.09 -28.51
C VAL A 351 -4.14 -24.17 -28.45
N ASN A 352 -4.27 -25.16 -29.33
CA ASN A 352 -3.25 -26.15 -29.65
C ASN A 352 -2.39 -25.58 -30.79
N ASP A 353 -1.27 -24.95 -30.48
CA ASP A 353 -0.44 -24.26 -31.48
C ASP A 353 0.04 -25.17 -32.62
N PRO A 354 0.53 -26.41 -32.38
CA PRO A 354 0.92 -27.33 -33.46
C PRO A 354 -0.21 -27.75 -34.41
N GLU A 355 -1.42 -27.95 -33.88
CA GLU A 355 -2.58 -28.37 -34.69
C GLU A 355 -3.40 -27.18 -35.22
N LEU A 356 -3.08 -25.96 -34.80
CA LEU A 356 -3.81 -24.73 -35.10
C LEU A 356 -5.30 -24.82 -34.73
N THR A 357 -5.63 -25.52 -33.64
CA THR A 357 -7.01 -25.74 -33.19
C THR A 357 -7.31 -25.05 -31.87
N GLU A 358 -8.45 -24.38 -31.76
CA GLU A 358 -8.94 -23.84 -30.49
C GLU A 358 -9.56 -24.96 -29.65
N ILE A 359 -9.00 -25.22 -28.47
CA ILE A 359 -9.41 -26.27 -27.54
C ILE A 359 -10.54 -25.76 -26.62
N LEU A 360 -10.43 -24.53 -26.14
CA LEU A 360 -11.39 -23.96 -25.19
C LEU A 360 -11.42 -22.44 -25.29
N TYR A 361 -12.61 -21.86 -25.40
CA TYR A 361 -12.82 -20.42 -25.28
C TYR A 361 -13.71 -20.10 -24.08
N VAL A 362 -13.27 -19.17 -23.23
CA VAL A 362 -14.00 -18.68 -22.06
C VAL A 362 -14.04 -17.17 -22.13
N SER A 363 -15.22 -16.56 -22.08
CA SER A 363 -15.33 -15.10 -22.09
C SER A 363 -16.23 -14.56 -20.98
N ILE A 364 -15.82 -13.45 -20.40
CA ILE A 364 -16.62 -12.56 -19.56
C ILE A 364 -16.99 -11.36 -20.43
N SER A 365 -18.10 -11.45 -21.15
CA SER A 365 -18.70 -10.29 -21.81
C SER A 365 -19.83 -9.73 -20.94
N ASN A 366 -20.14 -8.44 -21.11
CA ASN A 366 -21.40 -7.92 -20.59
C ASN A 366 -22.54 -8.82 -21.11
N SER A 367 -23.27 -9.49 -20.21
CA SER A 367 -24.29 -10.48 -20.55
C SER A 367 -25.55 -9.89 -21.19
N GLY A 368 -25.56 -8.56 -21.40
CA GLY A 368 -26.77 -7.82 -21.67
C GLY A 368 -27.72 -7.86 -20.47
N ILE A 369 -28.80 -7.10 -20.57
CA ILE A 369 -29.85 -7.05 -19.56
C ILE A 369 -30.86 -8.15 -19.84
N ILE A 370 -31.18 -8.95 -18.82
CA ILE A 370 -32.13 -10.06 -18.91
C ILE A 370 -33.34 -9.74 -18.04
N TRP A 371 -34.46 -9.41 -18.67
CA TRP A 371 -35.74 -9.31 -18.00
C TRP A 371 -36.44 -10.67 -17.99
N GLU A 372 -36.93 -11.08 -16.82
CA GLU A 372 -37.71 -12.30 -16.66
C GLU A 372 -39.08 -12.01 -16.05
N GLN A 373 -40.10 -12.75 -16.48
CA GLN A 373 -41.45 -12.68 -15.92
C GLN A 373 -41.81 -13.99 -15.21
N CYS A 374 -42.45 -13.87 -14.05
CA CYS A 374 -43.06 -14.99 -13.35
C CYS A 374 -44.57 -14.74 -13.23
N LYS A 375 -45.37 -15.72 -13.63
CA LYS A 375 -46.84 -15.65 -13.45
C LYS A 375 -47.18 -15.83 -11.97
N ILE A 376 -48.19 -15.12 -11.50
CA ILE A 376 -48.70 -15.23 -10.12
C ILE A 376 -49.04 -16.70 -9.83
N GLY A 377 -48.43 -17.26 -8.77
CA GLY A 377 -48.57 -18.66 -8.37
C GLY A 377 -47.57 -19.65 -9.00
N SER A 378 -46.73 -19.21 -9.95
CA SER A 378 -45.63 -20.02 -10.48
C SER A 378 -44.33 -19.81 -9.69
N ARG A 379 -43.45 -20.81 -9.74
CA ARG A 379 -42.07 -20.71 -9.23
C ARG A 379 -41.03 -20.55 -10.35
N ARG A 380 -41.44 -20.61 -11.62
CA ARG A 380 -40.53 -20.62 -12.77
C ARG A 380 -40.59 -19.29 -13.51
N TYR A 381 -39.44 -18.61 -13.55
CA TYR A 381 -39.22 -17.43 -14.34
C TYR A 381 -39.05 -17.81 -15.82
N LYS A 382 -39.61 -16.98 -16.70
CA LYS A 382 -39.42 -17.08 -18.15
C LYS A 382 -38.82 -15.78 -18.65
N LYS A 383 -37.72 -15.90 -19.38
CA LYS A 383 -37.08 -14.77 -20.06
C LYS A 383 -38.07 -14.06 -20.98
N ILE A 384 -38.03 -12.73 -20.94
CA ILE A 384 -38.73 -11.84 -21.87
C ILE A 384 -37.75 -11.61 -23.03
N GLU A 385 -38.18 -11.94 -24.25
CA GLU A 385 -37.35 -11.83 -25.44
C GLU A 385 -37.80 -10.70 -26.37
N GLY A 386 -36.85 -10.19 -27.16
CA GLY A 386 -37.10 -9.21 -28.22
C GLY A 386 -37.44 -7.81 -27.71
N VAL A 387 -38.25 -7.09 -28.50
CA VAL A 387 -38.56 -5.66 -28.33
C VAL A 387 -39.15 -5.33 -26.95
N LYS A 388 -39.90 -6.25 -26.34
CA LYS A 388 -40.50 -6.04 -25.01
C LYS A 388 -39.47 -5.91 -23.89
N ALA A 389 -38.34 -6.62 -23.97
CA ALA A 389 -37.29 -6.52 -22.97
C ALA A 389 -36.62 -5.14 -23.02
N ILE A 390 -36.41 -4.61 -24.23
CA ILE A 390 -35.83 -3.28 -24.46
C ILE A 390 -36.77 -2.19 -23.91
N GLN A 391 -38.07 -2.28 -24.19
CA GLN A 391 -39.05 -1.31 -23.70
C GLN A 391 -39.17 -1.31 -22.17
N ILE A 392 -39.08 -2.48 -21.52
CA ILE A 392 -39.09 -2.58 -20.06
C ILE A 392 -37.82 -1.96 -19.48
N GLU A 393 -36.67 -2.18 -20.13
CA GLU A 393 -35.41 -1.57 -19.69
C GLU A 393 -35.43 -0.06 -19.82
N GLU A 394 -35.88 0.49 -20.96
CA GLU A 394 -36.01 1.94 -21.16
C GLU A 394 -36.94 2.57 -20.10
N ALA A 395 -38.06 1.93 -19.80
CA ALA A 395 -38.98 2.38 -18.76
C ALA A 395 -38.37 2.30 -17.36
N TYR A 396 -37.60 1.24 -17.07
CA TYR A 396 -36.92 1.06 -15.80
C TYR A 396 -35.82 2.10 -15.56
N GLN A 397 -34.99 2.36 -16.58
CA GLN A 397 -33.97 3.39 -16.53
C GLN A 397 -34.57 4.78 -16.32
N LYS A 398 -35.69 5.07 -17.01
CA LYS A 398 -36.42 6.32 -16.80
C LYS A 398 -36.97 6.45 -15.36
N TYR A 399 -37.54 5.38 -14.83
CA TYR A 399 -37.99 5.33 -13.43
C TYR A 399 -36.85 5.56 -12.43
N LEU A 400 -35.68 4.94 -12.64
CA LEU A 400 -34.51 5.15 -11.78
C LEU A 400 -34.02 6.61 -11.83
N ALA A 401 -33.97 7.21 -13.01
CA ALA A 401 -33.59 8.60 -13.18
C ALA A 401 -34.57 9.55 -12.47
N GLU A 402 -35.88 9.32 -12.59
CA GLU A 402 -36.91 10.11 -11.89
C GLU A 402 -36.81 9.96 -10.37
N LYS A 403 -36.51 8.77 -9.86
CA LYS A 403 -36.31 8.50 -8.42
C LYS A 403 -35.04 9.14 -7.84
N MET A 404 -34.01 9.37 -8.65
CA MET A 404 -32.78 10.05 -8.19
C MET A 404 -32.94 11.57 -8.04
N VAL A 405 -33.97 12.14 -8.68
CA VAL A 405 -34.27 13.58 -8.65
C VAL A 405 -35.34 13.93 -7.60
N SER A 406 -36.06 12.94 -7.05
CA SER A 406 -36.96 13.06 -5.90
C SER A 406 -36.25 12.74 -4.59
#